data_AF-A0AAN8MYL5-F1
#
_entry.id   AF-A0AAN8MYL5-F1
#
_cell.length_a   1.000
_cell.length_b   1.000
_cell.length_c   1.000
_cell.angle_alpha   90.00
_cell.angle_beta   90.00
_cell.angle_gamma   90.00
#
_symmetry.space_group_name_H-M   'P 1'
#
loop_
_entity.id
_entity.type
_entity.pdbx_description
1 polymer ?
#
loop_
_entity_poly.entity_id
_entity_poly.type
_entity_poly.pdbx_seq_one_letter_code
_entity_poly.pdbx_strand_id
1 'polypeptide(L)'
;MEPIGSTSAGESPPGQSTPPPTATAATTTARKSLLNASAAGAAFLVLVQVLSRLLTFVMNQLLIRYLSPAILGEAAQLELYMMTILFFSRESLRMALQRQAEAGEVIGEGGGGDGGDKKPGGGGDGDRIIEGTVRGQAQTVVNSSYLAVPIGFAVVAALYLLQIGYTYVWPSESSQATTGYFRLSMGIYAIASLLELLSEPGFAVAQQRLLYSLRAGCESMAVISNCAVTLAVTVLASKYVKSNGVELGGGGGGLETLPFAIGQVVFALCLVFGYPLRLWKIAKLDGWSLLPKRIYSRTGQAYYLHPPTISVARTMWLQSVVKHLLTQGDSILVTRLATTYEQGIYALAANYGSLIARLLFRPIEETSRNLLSKLLSTDGADDGNDGEEGKDKKVKEGDSGKKAVTPENITEALTILHLILRFYTILSTLIATLGPTLAPLALRKVAGARWADSPAAVTLSNYCYYIPLLAINGITEAFVQSVATTQDLKRQSMWMLWFSGVFGAASWGFVKYLGLGADGLVWANCVNMGMRILWSVGFIRGYFGKVGDGKRGVEVARIVPGRLLVTVAVGVGAVARRVVSEKGVLGDYVKGAGLAGVVGVVCLYSERHFFMECYKLFRRARRG
;
A
#
# COMPACT_ATOMS: atom_id res chain seq x y z
N MET A 1 40.19 -8.97 67.65
CA MET A 1 41.13 -8.24 68.54
C MET A 1 41.85 -7.23 67.67
N GLU A 2 41.45 -5.97 67.72
CA GLU A 2 42.37 -4.87 67.36
C GLU A 2 43.43 -4.77 68.47
N PRO A 3 44.63 -4.21 68.17
CA PRO A 3 44.78 -2.77 68.40
C PRO A 3 45.72 -1.99 67.45
N ILE A 4 45.27 -0.77 67.10
CA ILE A 4 45.88 0.57 67.29
C ILE A 4 47.38 0.79 66.93
N GLY A 5 47.66 1.85 66.13
CA GLY A 5 48.84 2.71 66.38
C GLY A 5 49.60 3.29 65.17
N SER A 6 49.31 4.55 64.86
CA SER A 6 49.95 5.54 63.95
C SER A 6 51.49 5.58 63.79
N THR A 7 51.97 5.99 62.59
CA THR A 7 52.87 7.17 62.40
C THR A 7 53.14 7.58 60.92
N SER A 8 53.07 8.90 60.71
CA SER A 8 53.67 9.85 59.73
C SER A 8 54.01 9.51 58.27
N ALA A 9 53.30 10.24 57.40
CA ALA A 9 53.75 11.10 56.29
C ALA A 9 55.17 11.02 55.70
N GLY A 10 55.23 10.86 54.38
CA GLY A 10 56.29 11.30 53.47
C GLY A 10 55.68 11.68 52.10
N GLU A 11 55.91 12.91 51.65
CA GLU A 11 55.30 13.58 50.48
C GLU A 11 55.75 13.02 49.11
N SER A 12 54.92 13.25 48.09
CA SER A 12 55.28 13.22 46.66
C SER A 12 54.56 14.37 45.90
N PRO A 13 55.17 14.96 44.85
CA PRO A 13 54.80 16.27 44.27
C PRO A 13 53.69 16.19 43.19
N PRO A 14 53.21 17.32 42.61
CA PRO A 14 51.79 17.54 42.32
C PRO A 14 51.31 16.86 41.03
N GLY A 15 50.20 16.14 41.13
CA GLY A 15 49.41 15.70 39.99
C GLY A 15 48.58 16.86 39.41
N GLN A 16 48.69 17.08 38.10
CA GLN A 16 47.77 17.92 37.35
C GLN A 16 46.33 17.41 37.51
N SER A 17 45.46 18.24 38.09
CA SER A 17 44.04 18.00 38.18
C SER A 17 43.37 18.21 36.82
N THR A 18 43.10 17.15 36.07
CA THR A 18 42.03 17.19 35.06
C THR A 18 40.69 17.09 35.78
N PRO A 19 39.76 18.05 35.63
CA PRO A 19 38.44 17.92 36.24
C PRO A 19 37.68 16.75 35.59
N PRO A 20 36.85 16.00 36.34
CA PRO A 20 36.03 14.95 35.77
C PRO A 20 35.06 15.57 34.75
N PRO A 21 34.76 14.87 33.63
CA PRO A 21 33.78 15.38 32.68
C PRO A 21 32.44 15.56 33.41
N THR A 22 31.97 16.80 33.47
CA THR A 22 30.65 17.17 34.01
C THR A 22 29.60 16.21 33.48
N ALA A 23 28.77 15.65 34.36
CA ALA A 23 27.75 14.63 34.06
C ALA A 23 26.84 14.97 32.86
N THR A 24 26.70 16.25 32.55
CA THR A 24 25.98 16.82 31.39
C THR A 24 26.65 16.51 30.04
N ALA A 25 27.98 16.45 29.96
CA ALA A 25 28.72 16.14 28.75
C ALA A 25 28.70 14.63 28.44
N ALA A 26 28.77 13.79 29.47
CA ALA A 26 28.65 12.33 29.36
C ALA A 26 27.24 11.91 28.92
N THR A 27 26.20 12.52 29.49
CA THR A 27 24.80 12.28 29.09
C THR A 27 24.48 12.77 27.68
N THR A 28 25.05 13.91 27.25
CA THR A 28 24.88 14.41 25.87
C THR A 28 25.59 13.51 24.85
N THR A 29 26.78 13.00 25.18
CA THR A 29 27.54 12.09 24.31
C THR A 29 26.85 10.71 24.20
N ALA A 30 26.33 10.18 25.32
CA ALA A 30 25.52 8.97 25.34
C ALA A 30 24.19 9.13 24.58
N ARG A 31 23.53 10.30 24.69
CA ARG A 31 22.31 10.59 23.92
C ARG A 31 22.61 10.70 22.42
N LYS A 32 23.74 11.32 22.03
CA LYS A 32 24.19 11.36 20.61
C LYS A 32 24.57 9.97 20.08
N SER A 33 25.20 9.11 20.88
CA SER A 33 25.54 7.74 20.45
C SER A 33 24.29 6.87 20.30
N LEU A 34 23.31 6.99 21.19
CA LEU A 34 22.02 6.31 21.09
C LEU A 34 21.19 6.79 19.90
N LEU A 35 21.17 8.10 19.63
CA LEU A 35 20.50 8.66 18.45
C LEU A 35 21.17 8.21 17.15
N ASN A 36 22.50 8.17 17.10
CA ASN A 36 23.23 7.66 15.93
C ASN A 36 23.04 6.15 15.74
N ALA A 37 23.00 5.36 16.82
CA ALA A 37 22.71 3.93 16.75
C ALA A 37 21.26 3.66 16.31
N SER A 38 20.32 4.46 16.78
CA SER A 38 18.90 4.41 16.37
C SER A 38 18.73 4.79 14.90
N ALA A 39 19.37 5.88 14.45
CA ALA A 39 19.36 6.31 13.05
C ALA A 39 20.03 5.28 12.11
N ALA A 40 21.15 4.67 12.52
CA ALA A 40 21.80 3.61 11.77
C ALA A 40 20.90 2.35 11.68
N GLY A 41 20.22 1.99 12.76
CA GLY A 41 19.24 0.90 12.77
C GLY A 41 18.04 1.16 11.85
N ALA A 42 17.48 2.37 11.90
CA ALA A 42 16.38 2.78 11.02
C ALA A 42 16.81 2.77 9.54
N ALA A 43 17.98 3.32 9.21
CA ALA A 43 18.53 3.31 7.86
C ALA A 43 18.78 1.88 7.36
N PHE A 44 19.29 0.99 8.21
CA PHE A 44 19.49 -0.42 7.88
C PHE A 44 18.16 -1.13 7.55
N LEU A 45 17.10 -0.89 8.33
CA LEU A 45 15.78 -1.46 8.07
C LEU A 45 15.19 -0.97 6.74
N VAL A 46 15.33 0.33 6.44
CA VAL A 46 14.90 0.91 5.16
C VAL A 46 15.67 0.26 4.01
N LEU A 47 17.00 0.12 4.13
CA LEU A 47 17.84 -0.51 3.12
C LEU A 47 17.43 -1.96 2.86
N VAL A 48 17.21 -2.75 3.91
CA VAL A 48 16.74 -4.14 3.79
C VAL A 48 15.39 -4.21 3.09
N GLN A 49 14.47 -3.29 3.37
CA GLN A 49 13.16 -3.25 2.74
C GLN A 49 13.24 -2.88 1.25
N VAL A 50 14.09 -1.92 0.88
CA VAL A 50 14.33 -1.55 -0.53
C VAL A 50 14.98 -2.71 -1.28
N LEU A 51 16.00 -3.34 -0.71
CA LEU A 51 16.70 -4.46 -1.33
C LEU A 51 15.79 -5.67 -1.53
N SER A 52 14.95 -5.99 -0.53
CA SER A 52 13.92 -7.04 -0.63
C SER A 52 12.93 -6.78 -1.77
N ARG A 53 12.45 -5.54 -1.92
CA ARG A 53 11.56 -5.16 -3.03
C ARG A 53 12.24 -5.24 -4.39
N LEU A 54 13.51 -4.85 -4.48
CA LEU A 54 14.28 -4.97 -5.72
C LEU A 54 14.51 -6.43 -6.10
N LEU A 55 14.87 -7.27 -5.13
CA LEU A 55 15.08 -8.69 -5.33
C LEU A 55 13.80 -9.38 -5.83
N THR A 56 12.67 -9.12 -5.17
CA THR A 56 11.37 -9.69 -5.57
C THR A 56 10.94 -9.19 -6.95
N PHE A 57 11.20 -7.92 -7.29
CA PHE A 57 10.99 -7.40 -8.65
C PHE A 57 11.83 -8.15 -9.70
N VAL A 58 13.13 -8.36 -9.44
CA VAL A 58 14.01 -9.11 -10.35
C VAL A 58 13.53 -10.55 -10.53
N MET A 59 13.12 -11.21 -9.44
CA MET A 59 12.63 -12.58 -9.50
C MET A 59 11.32 -12.70 -10.27
N ASN A 60 10.36 -11.79 -10.03
CA ASN A 60 9.14 -11.73 -10.84
C ASN A 60 9.46 -11.44 -12.31
N GLN A 61 10.48 -10.62 -12.58
CA GLN A 61 10.89 -10.31 -13.94
C GLN A 61 11.44 -11.54 -14.67
N LEU A 62 12.22 -12.36 -13.97
CA LEU A 62 12.72 -13.63 -14.49
C LEU A 62 11.57 -14.62 -14.68
N LEU A 63 10.64 -14.69 -13.72
CA LEU A 63 9.47 -15.56 -13.79
C LEU A 63 8.64 -15.29 -15.05
N ILE A 64 8.34 -14.03 -15.35
CA ILE A 64 7.54 -13.63 -16.52
C ILE A 64 8.10 -14.17 -17.84
N ARG A 65 9.42 -14.36 -17.96
CA ARG A 65 10.03 -14.91 -19.19
C ARG A 65 9.63 -16.36 -19.47
N TYR A 66 9.21 -17.10 -18.45
CA TYR A 66 8.76 -18.48 -18.56
C TYR A 66 7.23 -18.61 -18.66
N LEU A 67 6.49 -17.53 -18.38
CA LEU A 67 5.03 -17.54 -18.37
C LEU A 67 4.45 -17.21 -19.75
N SER A 68 3.24 -17.70 -19.99
CA SER A 68 2.38 -17.30 -21.10
C SER A 68 1.32 -16.30 -20.60
N PRO A 69 0.69 -15.53 -21.49
CA PRO A 69 -0.41 -14.64 -21.11
C PRO A 69 -1.56 -15.38 -20.41
N ALA A 70 -1.96 -16.56 -20.90
CA ALA A 70 -3.04 -17.33 -20.26
C ALA A 70 -2.70 -17.69 -18.81
N ILE A 71 -1.50 -18.22 -18.54
CA ILE A 71 -1.08 -18.58 -17.18
C ILE A 71 -1.07 -17.35 -16.26
N LEU A 72 -0.58 -16.21 -16.76
CA LEU A 72 -0.55 -14.97 -15.97
C LEU A 72 -1.98 -14.48 -15.65
N GLY A 73 -2.93 -14.66 -16.57
CA GLY A 73 -4.34 -14.40 -16.33
C GLY A 73 -4.94 -15.32 -15.27
N GLU A 74 -4.67 -16.62 -15.33
CA GLU A 74 -5.10 -17.59 -14.31
C GLU A 74 -4.51 -17.27 -12.94
N ALA A 75 -3.23 -16.91 -12.90
CA ALA A 75 -2.56 -16.49 -11.67
C ALA A 75 -3.21 -15.23 -11.06
N ALA A 76 -3.60 -14.26 -11.89
CA ALA A 76 -4.32 -13.06 -11.42
C ALA A 76 -5.70 -13.38 -10.83
N GLN A 77 -6.42 -14.38 -11.38
CA GLN A 77 -7.68 -14.86 -10.80
C GLN A 77 -7.48 -15.54 -9.45
N LEU A 78 -6.44 -16.38 -9.33
CA LEU A 78 -6.09 -17.05 -8.07
C LEU A 78 -5.67 -16.03 -7.00
N GLU A 79 -4.93 -15.00 -7.37
CA GLU A 79 -4.58 -13.89 -6.49
C GLU A 79 -5.83 -13.13 -6.03
N LEU A 80 -6.76 -12.78 -6.93
CA LEU A 80 -8.03 -12.15 -6.58
C LEU A 80 -8.85 -13.02 -5.61
N TYR A 81 -8.90 -14.34 -5.86
CA TYR A 81 -9.58 -15.30 -5.00
C TYR A 81 -9.01 -15.30 -3.57
N MET A 82 -7.69 -15.41 -3.43
CA MET A 82 -7.01 -15.37 -2.13
C MET A 82 -7.16 -14.04 -1.41
N MET A 83 -7.01 -12.92 -2.13
CA MET A 83 -7.20 -11.58 -1.57
C MET A 83 -8.63 -11.41 -1.04
N THR A 84 -9.62 -11.95 -1.75
CA THR A 84 -11.03 -11.95 -1.32
C THR A 84 -11.22 -12.73 -0.03
N ILE A 85 -10.68 -13.95 0.06
CA ILE A 85 -10.75 -14.77 1.29
C ILE A 85 -10.13 -14.00 2.45
N LEU A 86 -8.86 -13.61 2.33
CA LEU A 86 -8.14 -12.96 3.42
C LEU A 86 -8.83 -11.66 3.84
N PHE A 87 -9.26 -10.82 2.88
CA PHE A 87 -9.94 -9.57 3.18
C PHE A 87 -11.19 -9.76 4.04
N PHE A 88 -12.08 -10.69 3.67
CA PHE A 88 -13.30 -10.96 4.43
C PHE A 88 -13.06 -11.70 5.74
N SER A 89 -11.95 -12.41 5.87
CA SER A 89 -11.62 -13.17 7.08
C SER A 89 -10.98 -12.32 8.18
N ARG A 90 -10.08 -11.38 7.84
CA ARG A 90 -9.23 -10.72 8.86
C ARG A 90 -9.28 -9.20 8.89
N GLU A 91 -9.66 -8.53 7.80
CA GLU A 91 -9.43 -7.08 7.70
C GLU A 91 -10.28 -6.28 8.72
N SER A 92 -11.55 -6.64 8.88
CA SER A 92 -12.42 -6.02 9.89
C SER A 92 -11.95 -6.29 11.33
N LEU A 93 -11.36 -7.47 11.58
CA LEU A 93 -10.79 -7.81 12.88
C LEU A 93 -9.55 -6.95 13.16
N ARG A 94 -8.64 -6.82 12.19
CA ARG A 94 -7.45 -5.95 12.32
C ARG A 94 -7.84 -4.51 12.64
N MET A 95 -8.84 -3.96 11.95
CA MET A 95 -9.32 -2.60 12.21
C MET A 95 -9.97 -2.44 13.59
N ALA A 96 -10.76 -3.42 14.03
CA ALA A 96 -11.39 -3.40 15.36
C ALA A 96 -10.35 -3.49 16.48
N LEU A 97 -9.31 -4.32 16.30
CA LEU A 97 -8.23 -4.50 17.27
C LEU A 97 -7.34 -3.25 17.39
N GLN A 98 -7.07 -2.54 16.29
CA GLN A 98 -6.32 -1.29 16.33
C GLN A 98 -7.03 -0.20 17.15
N ARG A 99 -8.34 -0.03 16.96
CA ARG A 99 -9.14 0.94 17.74
C ARG A 99 -9.16 0.64 19.24
N GLN A 100 -9.09 -0.64 19.61
CA GLN A 100 -9.04 -1.03 21.02
C GLN A 100 -7.69 -0.68 21.66
N ALA A 101 -6.59 -0.76 20.90
CA ALA A 101 -5.28 -0.36 21.40
C ALA A 101 -5.25 1.14 21.73
N GLU A 102 -5.77 1.98 20.82
CA GLU A 102 -5.89 3.43 21.02
C GLU A 102 -6.76 3.77 22.24
N ALA A 103 -7.90 3.09 22.41
CA ALA A 103 -8.78 3.30 23.56
C ALA A 103 -8.16 2.84 24.90
N GLY A 104 -7.20 1.90 24.86
CA GLY A 104 -6.49 1.41 26.03
C GLY A 104 -5.40 2.35 26.55
N GLU A 105 -4.74 3.11 25.66
CA GLU A 105 -3.72 4.10 26.04
C GLU A 105 -4.33 5.29 26.79
N VAL A 106 -5.51 5.76 26.37
CA VAL A 106 -6.21 6.90 27.00
C VAL A 106 -6.57 6.64 28.47
N ILE A 107 -6.78 5.37 28.85
CA ILE A 107 -7.10 4.99 30.24
C ILE A 107 -5.80 4.87 31.09
N GLY A 108 -4.64 4.71 30.45
CA GLY A 108 -3.35 4.52 31.12
C GLY A 108 -2.68 5.81 31.61
N GLU A 109 -2.97 6.96 31.01
CA GLU A 109 -2.33 8.24 31.37
C GLU A 109 -3.09 9.08 32.42
N GLY A 110 -4.30 8.67 32.82
CA GLY A 110 -5.14 9.42 33.78
C GLY A 110 -5.21 8.87 35.21
N GLY A 111 -4.45 7.83 35.54
CA GLY A 111 -4.62 7.04 36.77
C GLY A 111 -3.54 7.22 37.83
N GLY A 112 -2.97 8.41 37.98
CA GLY A 112 -2.11 8.77 39.12
C GLY A 112 -2.96 9.14 40.34
N GLY A 113 -3.59 8.15 40.97
CA GLY A 113 -4.44 8.36 42.15
C GLY A 113 -4.31 7.20 43.12
N ASP A 114 -3.59 7.47 44.21
CA ASP A 114 -3.46 6.67 45.43
C ASP A 114 -4.77 5.99 45.84
N GLY A 115 -4.71 4.68 46.13
CA GLY A 115 -5.92 3.90 46.36
C GLY A 115 -5.70 2.41 46.62
N GLY A 116 -5.05 2.08 47.73
CA GLY A 116 -5.37 0.89 48.53
C GLY A 116 -5.12 -0.47 47.90
N ASP A 117 -3.95 -1.02 48.21
CA ASP A 117 -3.54 -2.41 48.05
C ASP A 117 -4.50 -3.38 48.79
N LYS A 118 -5.65 -3.70 48.18
CA LYS A 118 -6.47 -4.85 48.59
C LYS A 118 -6.07 -6.06 47.77
N LYS A 119 -5.10 -6.81 48.31
CA LYS A 119 -4.84 -8.21 47.93
C LYS A 119 -6.16 -9.00 47.89
N PRO A 120 -6.54 -9.62 46.75
CA PRO A 120 -7.48 -10.72 46.77
C PRO A 120 -6.77 -11.92 47.41
N GLY A 121 -7.45 -12.57 48.35
CA GLY A 121 -6.94 -13.64 49.20
C GLY A 121 -6.28 -14.79 48.46
N GLY A 122 -5.33 -15.41 49.17
CA GLY A 122 -4.47 -16.48 48.71
C GLY A 122 -5.20 -17.74 48.24
N GLY A 123 -4.56 -18.39 47.26
CA GLY A 123 -4.93 -19.65 46.65
C GLY A 123 -4.31 -19.69 45.25
N GLY A 124 -3.18 -20.39 45.11
CA GLY A 124 -2.19 -20.21 44.05
C GLY A 124 -2.74 -20.09 42.63
N ASP A 125 -2.50 -18.94 41.99
CA ASP A 125 -2.74 -18.78 40.55
C ASP A 125 -2.05 -17.51 39.98
N GLY A 126 -0.72 -17.53 39.92
CA GLY A 126 0.08 -16.46 39.31
C GLY A 126 -0.03 -16.37 37.78
N ASP A 127 -0.84 -17.23 37.14
CA ASP A 127 -1.02 -17.31 35.66
C ASP A 127 -2.38 -16.75 35.19
N ARG A 128 -3.23 -16.20 36.08
CA ARG A 128 -4.51 -15.59 35.65
C ARG A 128 -4.27 -14.29 34.90
N ILE A 129 -4.72 -14.25 33.64
CA ILE A 129 -4.68 -13.06 32.81
C ILE A 129 -5.91 -12.20 33.11
N ILE A 130 -5.68 -11.05 33.75
CA ILE A 130 -6.73 -10.11 34.19
C ILE A 130 -6.96 -9.01 33.14
N GLU A 131 -8.23 -8.71 32.87
CA GLU A 131 -8.68 -7.63 32.00
C GLU A 131 -8.14 -6.24 32.44
N GLY A 132 -7.67 -5.45 31.47
CA GLY A 132 -7.09 -4.12 31.71
C GLY A 132 -5.61 -4.09 32.06
N THR A 133 -4.96 -5.27 32.18
CA THR A 133 -3.49 -5.35 32.24
C THR A 133 -2.88 -5.41 30.84
N VAL A 134 -1.61 -5.01 30.72
CA VAL A 134 -0.82 -5.11 29.47
C VAL A 134 -0.77 -6.56 28.92
N ARG A 135 -0.85 -7.56 29.82
CA ARG A 135 -0.95 -9.00 29.48
C ARG A 135 -2.34 -9.38 28.97
N GLY A 136 -3.38 -8.87 29.65
CA GLY A 136 -4.78 -9.03 29.26
C GLY A 136 -5.08 -8.50 27.87
N GLN A 137 -4.59 -7.30 27.56
CA GLN A 137 -4.75 -6.70 26.23
C GLN A 137 -4.12 -7.56 25.14
N ALA A 138 -2.89 -8.05 25.33
CA ALA A 138 -2.23 -8.94 24.36
C ALA A 138 -3.01 -10.24 24.16
N GLN A 139 -3.54 -10.84 25.25
CA GLN A 139 -4.35 -12.05 25.16
C GLN A 139 -5.70 -11.79 24.47
N THR A 140 -6.32 -10.63 24.68
CA THR A 140 -7.55 -10.24 23.97
C THR A 140 -7.28 -10.18 22.46
N VAL A 141 -6.17 -9.56 22.07
CA VAL A 141 -5.77 -9.48 20.66
C VAL A 141 -5.53 -10.86 20.06
N VAL A 142 -4.81 -11.74 20.75
CA VAL A 142 -4.60 -13.13 20.33
C VAL A 142 -5.92 -13.86 20.14
N ASN A 143 -6.77 -13.88 21.16
CA ASN A 143 -8.05 -14.61 21.14
C ASN A 143 -8.98 -14.11 20.04
N SER A 144 -9.10 -12.79 19.88
CA SER A 144 -9.93 -12.18 18.85
C SER A 144 -9.37 -12.38 17.43
N SER A 145 -8.05 -12.46 17.26
CA SER A 145 -7.43 -12.73 15.96
C SER A 145 -7.67 -14.16 15.49
N TYR A 146 -7.77 -15.13 16.41
CA TYR A 146 -8.13 -16.51 16.07
C TYR A 146 -9.53 -16.64 15.45
N LEU A 147 -10.42 -15.66 15.63
CA LEU A 147 -11.74 -15.64 14.98
C LEU A 147 -11.63 -15.53 13.45
N ALA A 148 -10.50 -15.05 12.92
CA ALA A 148 -10.26 -14.97 11.48
C ALA A 148 -10.27 -16.35 10.80
N VAL A 149 -9.84 -17.40 11.50
CA VAL A 149 -9.75 -18.77 10.98
C VAL A 149 -11.12 -19.38 10.69
N PRO A 150 -12.08 -19.48 11.63
CA PRO A 150 -13.42 -20.00 11.34
C PRO A 150 -14.18 -19.14 10.34
N ILE A 151 -14.00 -17.80 10.35
CA ILE A 151 -14.55 -16.93 9.31
C ILE A 151 -13.94 -17.30 7.94
N GLY A 152 -12.64 -17.58 7.87
CA GLY A 152 -11.96 -18.07 6.67
C GLY A 152 -12.57 -19.33 6.11
N PHE A 153 -12.83 -20.34 6.94
CA PHE A 153 -13.53 -21.56 6.51
C PHE A 153 -14.91 -21.24 5.93
N ALA A 154 -15.69 -20.37 6.58
CA ALA A 154 -17.01 -19.96 6.08
C ALA A 154 -16.92 -19.22 4.74
N VAL A 155 -15.95 -18.33 4.56
CA VAL A 155 -15.74 -17.59 3.30
C VAL A 155 -15.30 -18.53 2.17
N VAL A 156 -14.36 -19.45 2.43
CA VAL A 156 -13.93 -20.47 1.46
C VAL A 156 -15.12 -21.34 1.03
N ALA A 157 -15.93 -21.80 1.99
CA ALA A 157 -17.13 -22.58 1.70
C ALA A 157 -18.16 -21.78 0.88
N ALA A 158 -18.39 -20.51 1.22
CA ALA A 158 -19.31 -19.65 0.49
C ALA A 158 -18.85 -19.40 -0.96
N LEU A 159 -17.56 -19.12 -1.17
CA LEU A 159 -17.00 -18.94 -2.52
C LEU A 159 -17.03 -20.24 -3.33
N TYR A 160 -16.78 -21.38 -2.70
CA TYR A 160 -16.87 -22.70 -3.35
C TYR A 160 -18.31 -23.01 -3.78
N LEU A 161 -19.30 -22.76 -2.91
CA LEU A 161 -20.72 -22.91 -3.24
C LEU A 161 -21.15 -21.95 -4.36
N LEU A 162 -20.67 -20.70 -4.33
CA LEU A 162 -20.93 -19.73 -5.39
C LEU A 162 -20.34 -20.16 -6.73
N GLN A 163 -19.14 -20.76 -6.72
CA GLN A 163 -18.51 -21.31 -7.92
C GLN A 163 -19.30 -22.48 -8.50
N ILE A 164 -19.79 -23.40 -7.65
CA ILE A 164 -20.64 -24.52 -8.08
C ILE A 164 -21.96 -23.99 -8.64
N GLY A 165 -22.63 -23.10 -7.91
CA GLY A 165 -23.90 -22.50 -8.35
C GLY A 165 -23.75 -21.79 -9.69
N TYR A 166 -22.65 -21.07 -9.90
CA TYR A 166 -22.34 -20.45 -11.19
C TYR A 166 -22.16 -21.48 -12.30
N THR A 167 -21.40 -22.54 -12.05
CA THR A 167 -21.17 -23.62 -13.04
C THR A 167 -22.47 -24.32 -13.43
N TYR A 168 -23.42 -24.45 -12.49
CA TYR A 168 -24.72 -25.05 -12.73
C TYR A 168 -25.69 -24.13 -13.50
N VAL A 169 -25.72 -22.84 -13.17
CA VAL A 169 -26.65 -21.85 -13.76
C VAL A 169 -26.17 -21.38 -15.14
N TRP A 170 -24.86 -21.32 -15.38
CA TRP A 170 -24.29 -20.90 -16.67
C TRP A 170 -23.29 -21.94 -17.18
N PRO A 171 -23.77 -23.07 -17.75
CA PRO A 171 -22.90 -24.07 -18.36
C PRO A 171 -22.30 -23.47 -19.64
N SER A 172 -21.15 -22.81 -19.51
CA SER A 172 -20.40 -22.37 -20.69
C SER A 172 -19.57 -23.53 -21.23
N GLU A 173 -19.53 -23.73 -22.55
CA GLU A 173 -18.65 -24.72 -23.20
C GLU A 173 -17.16 -24.48 -22.85
N SER A 174 -16.79 -23.23 -22.55
CA SER A 174 -15.47 -22.85 -22.02
C SER A 174 -15.17 -23.35 -20.60
N SER A 175 -16.19 -23.74 -19.82
CA SER A 175 -16.01 -24.25 -18.45
C SER A 175 -15.40 -25.66 -18.42
N GLN A 176 -15.56 -26.43 -19.52
CA GLN A 176 -14.94 -27.76 -19.67
C GLN A 176 -13.42 -27.68 -19.96
N ALA A 177 -12.92 -26.53 -20.41
CA ALA A 177 -11.49 -26.28 -20.62
C ALA A 177 -10.77 -25.73 -19.37
N THR A 178 -11.45 -25.70 -18.20
CA THR A 178 -10.76 -25.47 -16.93
C THR A 178 -9.98 -26.75 -16.59
N THR A 179 -8.71 -26.79 -17.02
CA THR A 179 -7.75 -27.87 -16.77
C THR A 179 -7.88 -28.33 -15.31
N GLY A 180 -7.89 -29.65 -15.04
CA GLY A 180 -8.04 -30.18 -13.66
C GLY A 180 -7.08 -29.53 -12.65
N TYR A 181 -5.93 -29.07 -13.13
CA TYR A 181 -4.93 -28.35 -12.39
C TYR A 181 -5.30 -26.93 -11.93
N PHE A 182 -6.18 -26.20 -12.63
CA PHE A 182 -6.66 -24.89 -12.16
C PHE A 182 -7.55 -25.06 -10.92
N ARG A 183 -8.46 -26.04 -10.94
CA ARG A 183 -9.26 -26.41 -9.75
C ARG A 183 -8.40 -26.88 -8.59
N LEU A 184 -7.39 -27.69 -8.88
CA LEU A 184 -6.40 -28.10 -7.87
C LEU A 184 -5.64 -26.89 -7.30
N SER A 185 -5.20 -25.96 -8.16
CA SER A 185 -4.51 -24.73 -7.75
C SER A 185 -5.41 -23.86 -6.87
N MET A 186 -6.68 -23.69 -7.23
CA MET A 186 -7.66 -22.98 -6.40
C MET A 186 -7.83 -23.62 -5.02
N GLY A 187 -7.89 -24.95 -4.94
CA GLY A 187 -7.92 -25.68 -3.67
C GLY A 187 -6.66 -25.47 -2.83
N ILE A 188 -5.48 -25.49 -3.45
CA ILE A 188 -4.20 -25.21 -2.77
C ILE A 188 -4.16 -23.76 -2.27
N TYR A 189 -4.63 -22.79 -3.06
CA TYR A 189 -4.73 -21.39 -2.65
C TYR A 189 -5.71 -21.21 -1.48
N ALA A 190 -6.82 -21.94 -1.45
CA ALA A 190 -7.73 -21.95 -0.29
C ALA A 190 -7.03 -22.46 0.97
N ILE A 191 -6.30 -23.58 0.87
CA ILE A 191 -5.51 -24.12 1.99
C ILE A 191 -4.42 -23.12 2.42
N ALA A 192 -3.69 -22.53 1.47
CA ALA A 192 -2.66 -21.52 1.74
C ALA A 192 -3.24 -20.31 2.47
N SER A 193 -4.43 -19.83 2.07
CA SER A 193 -5.12 -18.74 2.76
C SER A 193 -5.51 -19.09 4.19
N LEU A 194 -6.00 -20.31 4.43
CA LEU A 194 -6.33 -20.79 5.78
C LEU A 194 -5.09 -20.94 6.66
N LEU A 195 -3.98 -21.42 6.09
CA LEU A 195 -2.68 -21.45 6.77
C LEU A 195 -2.21 -20.04 7.10
N GLU A 196 -2.31 -19.09 6.18
CA GLU A 196 -1.94 -17.70 6.44
C GLU A 196 -2.77 -17.10 7.59
N LEU A 197 -4.07 -17.42 7.68
CA LEU A 197 -4.93 -16.97 8.77
C LEU A 197 -4.49 -17.47 10.15
N LEU A 198 -3.79 -18.62 10.24
CA LEU A 198 -3.20 -19.09 11.50
C LEU A 198 -2.07 -18.17 12.00
N SER A 199 -1.45 -17.38 11.11
CA SER A 199 -0.41 -16.43 11.47
C SER A 199 -0.96 -15.09 12.01
N GLU A 200 -2.27 -14.85 11.92
CA GLU A 200 -2.91 -13.60 12.35
C GLU A 200 -2.66 -13.21 13.81
N PRO A 201 -2.72 -14.10 14.80
CA PRO A 201 -2.46 -13.72 16.18
C PRO A 201 -1.05 -13.14 16.37
N GLY A 202 -0.06 -13.72 15.69
CA GLY A 202 1.32 -13.21 15.72
C GLY A 202 1.44 -11.85 15.04
N PHE A 203 0.78 -11.68 13.89
CA PHE A 203 0.72 -10.41 13.19
C PHE A 203 0.07 -9.30 14.04
N ALA A 204 -1.09 -9.57 14.63
CA ALA A 204 -1.87 -8.59 15.37
C ALA A 204 -1.13 -8.11 16.62
N VAL A 205 -0.47 -9.02 17.34
CA VAL A 205 0.37 -8.65 18.50
C VAL A 205 1.60 -7.85 18.06
N ALA A 206 2.28 -8.27 16.99
CA ALA A 206 3.43 -7.52 16.46
C ALA A 206 3.04 -6.10 16.03
N GLN A 207 1.84 -5.92 15.45
CA GLN A 207 1.30 -4.62 15.08
C GLN A 207 0.96 -3.75 16.30
N GLN A 208 0.26 -4.31 17.29
CA GLN A 208 -0.12 -3.59 18.51
C GLN A 208 1.10 -3.13 19.31
N ARG A 209 2.15 -3.95 19.35
CA ARG A 209 3.40 -3.66 20.06
C ARG A 209 4.40 -2.83 19.24
N LEU A 210 3.99 -2.37 18.05
CA LEU A 210 4.83 -1.59 17.13
C LEU A 210 6.17 -2.27 16.80
N LEU A 211 6.19 -3.60 16.76
CA LEU A 211 7.37 -4.41 16.45
C LEU A 211 7.62 -4.45 14.93
N TYR A 212 7.79 -3.26 14.33
CA TYR A 212 7.87 -3.07 12.88
C TYR A 212 9.02 -3.86 12.24
N SER A 213 10.16 -4.00 12.93
CA SER A 213 11.32 -4.74 12.44
C SER A 213 11.07 -6.25 12.37
N LEU A 214 10.43 -6.82 13.39
CA LEU A 214 10.07 -8.25 13.44
C LEU A 214 9.08 -8.56 12.32
N ARG A 215 8.05 -7.73 12.19
CA ARG A 215 7.02 -7.83 11.14
C ARG A 215 7.63 -7.74 9.74
N ALA A 216 8.38 -6.67 9.47
CA ALA A 216 9.03 -6.46 8.17
C ALA A 216 9.97 -7.62 7.80
N GLY A 217 10.66 -8.18 8.78
CA GLY A 217 11.53 -9.35 8.58
C GLY A 217 10.77 -10.63 8.23
N CYS A 218 9.67 -10.94 8.92
CA CYS A 218 8.84 -12.12 8.60
C CYS A 218 8.17 -11.99 7.24
N GLU A 219 7.56 -10.84 6.96
CA GLU A 219 6.91 -10.57 5.67
C GLU A 219 7.91 -10.62 4.52
N SER A 220 9.07 -9.98 4.66
CA SER A 220 10.11 -10.00 3.61
C SER A 220 10.61 -11.42 3.32
N MET A 221 10.85 -12.22 4.37
CA MET A 221 11.27 -13.62 4.23
C MET A 221 10.22 -14.44 3.49
N ALA A 222 8.94 -14.26 3.82
CA ALA A 222 7.84 -14.96 3.17
C ALA A 222 7.73 -14.58 1.68
N VAL A 223 7.77 -13.29 1.35
CA VAL A 223 7.69 -12.83 -0.06
C VAL A 223 8.87 -13.32 -0.87
N ILE A 224 10.11 -13.21 -0.36
CA ILE A 224 11.31 -13.68 -1.06
C ILE A 224 11.24 -15.19 -1.28
N SER A 225 10.83 -15.96 -0.27
CA SER A 225 10.72 -17.42 -0.37
C SER A 225 9.64 -17.85 -1.36
N ASN A 226 8.49 -17.17 -1.37
CA ASN A 226 7.42 -17.36 -2.36
C ASN A 226 7.95 -17.17 -3.78
N CYS A 227 8.54 -16.00 -4.06
CA CYS A 227 9.10 -15.70 -5.38
C CYS A 227 10.19 -16.71 -5.77
N ALA A 228 11.03 -17.16 -4.83
CA ALA A 228 12.12 -18.09 -5.10
C ALA A 228 11.59 -19.47 -5.49
N VAL A 229 10.65 -19.99 -4.70
CA VAL A 229 10.05 -21.30 -4.93
C VAL A 229 9.20 -21.28 -6.19
N THR A 230 8.37 -20.25 -6.42
CA THR A 230 7.61 -20.14 -7.66
C THR A 230 8.53 -20.11 -8.88
N LEU A 231 9.60 -19.29 -8.87
CA LEU A 231 10.57 -19.27 -9.96
C LEU A 231 11.27 -20.62 -10.15
N ALA A 232 11.75 -21.24 -9.08
CA ALA A 232 12.44 -22.52 -9.14
C ALA A 232 11.54 -23.62 -9.71
N VAL A 233 10.31 -23.73 -9.21
CA VAL A 233 9.33 -24.73 -9.68
C VAL A 233 8.92 -24.46 -11.12
N THR A 234 8.69 -23.19 -11.51
CA THR A 234 8.39 -22.84 -12.92
C THR A 234 9.53 -23.20 -13.86
N VAL A 235 10.78 -22.93 -13.47
CA VAL A 235 11.96 -23.26 -14.29
C VAL A 235 12.15 -24.78 -14.39
N LEU A 236 11.98 -25.51 -13.28
CA LEU A 236 12.05 -26.97 -13.27
C LEU A 236 10.95 -27.60 -14.14
N ALA A 237 9.71 -27.10 -14.03
CA ALA A 237 8.60 -27.54 -14.86
C ALA A 237 8.87 -27.27 -16.35
N SER A 238 9.38 -26.07 -16.69
CA SER A 238 9.75 -25.72 -18.07
C SER A 238 10.85 -26.61 -18.65
N LYS A 239 11.87 -26.94 -17.84
CA LYS A 239 12.95 -27.88 -18.24
C LYS A 239 12.45 -29.31 -18.42
N TYR A 240 11.60 -29.80 -17.51
CA TYR A 240 11.04 -31.14 -17.58
C TYR A 240 10.21 -31.35 -18.85
N VAL A 241 9.35 -30.37 -19.17
CA VAL A 241 8.55 -30.37 -20.40
C VAL A 241 9.44 -30.41 -21.65
N LYS A 242 10.51 -29.60 -21.68
CA LYS A 242 11.44 -29.56 -22.81
C LYS A 242 12.24 -30.86 -22.96
N SER A 243 12.55 -31.55 -21.85
CA SER A 243 13.38 -32.77 -21.86
C SER A 243 12.63 -34.03 -22.27
N ASN A 244 11.33 -34.12 -21.98
CA ASN A 244 10.55 -35.33 -22.25
C ASN A 244 9.88 -35.35 -23.63
N GLY A 245 10.11 -34.33 -24.47
CA GLY A 245 9.59 -34.30 -25.83
C GLY A 245 8.06 -34.43 -25.93
N VAL A 246 7.34 -34.18 -24.84
CA VAL A 246 5.88 -34.11 -24.85
C VAL A 246 5.55 -32.85 -25.64
N GLU A 247 5.33 -33.03 -26.95
CA GLU A 247 4.67 -32.04 -27.78
C GLU A 247 3.31 -31.79 -27.14
N LEU A 248 3.28 -30.73 -26.34
CA LEU A 248 2.07 -30.10 -25.89
C LEU A 248 1.41 -29.55 -27.14
N GLY A 249 0.58 -30.39 -27.77
CA GLY A 249 -0.37 -29.99 -28.79
C GLY A 249 -1.04 -28.70 -28.34
N GLY A 250 -1.16 -27.75 -29.28
CA GLY A 250 -1.54 -26.37 -29.01
C GLY A 250 -2.62 -26.23 -27.93
N GLY A 251 -2.21 -25.76 -26.75
CA GLY A 251 -3.08 -25.59 -25.58
C GLY A 251 -2.43 -26.06 -24.28
N GLY A 252 -1.78 -25.13 -23.57
CA GLY A 252 -1.47 -25.13 -22.13
C GLY A 252 -1.26 -26.48 -21.43
N GLY A 253 -0.01 -26.83 -21.14
CA GLY A 253 0.29 -27.95 -20.26
C GLY A 253 -0.20 -27.64 -18.86
N GLY A 254 -1.17 -28.41 -18.37
CA GLY A 254 -1.89 -28.08 -17.13
C GLY A 254 -1.04 -27.91 -15.86
N LEU A 255 0.24 -28.26 -15.85
CA LEU A 255 1.13 -28.02 -14.71
C LEU A 255 1.48 -26.54 -14.46
N GLU A 256 1.05 -25.61 -15.32
CA GLU A 256 1.55 -24.24 -15.37
C GLU A 256 1.10 -23.31 -14.23
N THR A 257 -0.05 -23.53 -13.58
CA THR A 257 -0.52 -22.72 -12.44
C THR A 257 -0.04 -23.21 -11.07
N LEU A 258 0.34 -24.48 -10.98
CA LEU A 258 0.81 -25.10 -9.74
C LEU A 258 2.04 -24.42 -9.09
N PRO A 259 3.04 -23.90 -9.84
CA PRO A 259 4.17 -23.19 -9.26
C PRO A 259 3.77 -21.98 -8.39
N PHE A 260 2.71 -21.27 -8.80
CA PHE A 260 2.19 -20.15 -8.03
C PHE A 260 1.51 -20.63 -6.76
N ALA A 261 0.71 -21.70 -6.84
CA ALA A 261 0.02 -22.26 -5.69
C ALA A 261 1.01 -22.81 -4.64
N ILE A 262 2.06 -23.50 -5.08
CA ILE A 262 3.13 -24.01 -4.20
C ILE A 262 3.88 -22.84 -3.55
N GLY A 263 4.19 -21.78 -4.30
CA GLY A 263 4.81 -20.58 -3.77
C GLY A 263 3.97 -19.94 -2.65
N GLN A 264 2.65 -19.86 -2.82
CA GLN A 264 1.74 -19.33 -1.80
C GLN A 264 1.65 -20.20 -0.55
N VAL A 265 1.74 -21.52 -0.69
CA VAL A 265 1.84 -22.40 0.49
C VAL A 265 3.13 -22.10 1.25
N VAL A 266 4.27 -21.96 0.56
CA VAL A 266 5.54 -21.59 1.19
C VAL A 266 5.45 -20.22 1.86
N PHE A 267 4.81 -19.24 1.21
CA PHE A 267 4.52 -17.94 1.80
C PHE A 267 3.80 -18.08 3.14
N ALA A 268 2.68 -18.82 3.16
CA ALA A 268 1.88 -19.03 4.35
C ALA A 268 2.67 -19.77 5.46
N LEU A 269 3.42 -20.82 5.10
CA LEU A 269 4.26 -21.56 6.05
C LEU A 269 5.34 -20.67 6.68
N CYS A 270 6.01 -19.82 5.89
CA CYS A 270 6.99 -18.87 6.41
C CYS A 270 6.39 -17.93 7.47
N LEU A 271 5.13 -17.50 7.30
CA LEU A 271 4.45 -16.67 8.30
C LEU A 271 4.02 -17.48 9.53
N VAL A 272 3.42 -18.65 9.32
CA VAL A 272 2.96 -19.55 10.40
C VAL A 272 4.09 -19.96 11.32
N PHE A 273 5.29 -20.21 10.80
CA PHE A 273 6.46 -20.52 11.63
C PHE A 273 7.23 -19.26 12.06
N GLY A 274 7.33 -18.26 11.18
CA GLY A 274 8.14 -17.06 11.42
C GLY A 274 7.66 -16.23 12.61
N TYR A 275 6.35 -16.04 12.76
CA TYR A 275 5.81 -15.25 13.88
C TYR A 275 5.98 -15.94 15.23
N PRO A 276 5.54 -17.20 15.44
CA PRO A 276 5.70 -17.86 16.73
C PRO A 276 7.17 -18.01 17.14
N LEU A 277 8.08 -18.38 16.23
CA LEU A 277 9.50 -18.57 16.57
C LEU A 277 10.15 -17.29 17.13
N ARG A 278 9.76 -16.12 16.61
CA ARG A 278 10.31 -14.83 17.06
C ARG A 278 9.56 -14.27 18.27
N LEU A 279 8.24 -14.41 18.30
CA LEU A 279 7.41 -13.88 19.39
C LEU A 279 7.46 -14.74 20.65
N TRP A 280 7.81 -16.03 20.57
CA TRP A 280 7.80 -16.91 21.74
C TRP A 280 8.75 -16.45 22.86
N LYS A 281 9.91 -15.88 22.50
CA LYS A 281 10.84 -15.30 23.49
C LYS A 281 10.23 -14.09 24.20
N ILE A 282 9.55 -13.22 23.45
CA ILE A 282 8.89 -12.01 23.97
C ILE A 282 7.68 -12.39 24.83
N ALA A 283 6.88 -13.34 24.36
CA ALA A 283 5.70 -13.84 25.05
C ALA A 283 6.04 -14.46 26.43
N LYS A 284 7.14 -15.21 26.51
CA LYS A 284 7.63 -15.76 27.78
C LYS A 284 8.10 -14.67 28.76
N LEU A 285 8.79 -13.65 28.27
CA LEU A 285 9.29 -12.54 29.10
C LEU A 285 8.12 -11.70 29.64
N ASP A 286 7.15 -11.41 28.79
CA ASP A 286 6.02 -10.56 29.13
C ASP A 286 4.87 -11.32 29.81
N GLY A 287 4.90 -12.66 29.86
CA GLY A 287 3.92 -13.50 30.53
C GLY A 287 2.56 -13.61 29.82
N TRP A 288 2.54 -13.62 28.49
CA TRP A 288 1.34 -13.87 27.67
C TRP A 288 1.53 -15.08 26.75
N SER A 289 0.42 -15.62 26.22
CA SER A 289 0.43 -16.82 25.38
C SER A 289 0.00 -16.48 23.94
N LEU A 290 0.68 -17.09 22.96
CA LEU A 290 0.26 -17.05 21.55
C LEU A 290 -0.95 -17.97 21.29
N LEU A 291 -1.24 -18.91 22.18
CA LEU A 291 -2.44 -19.74 22.14
C LEU A 291 -3.59 -19.08 22.91
N PRO A 292 -4.86 -19.39 22.55
CA PRO A 292 -6.00 -18.88 23.27
C PRO A 292 -5.99 -19.26 24.76
N LYS A 293 -6.00 -18.27 25.65
CA LYS A 293 -6.19 -18.45 27.10
C LYS A 293 -7.42 -17.67 27.58
N ARG A 294 -8.06 -18.16 28.65
CA ARG A 294 -9.20 -17.48 29.28
C ARG A 294 -8.74 -16.16 29.89
N ILE A 295 -9.52 -15.11 29.65
CA ILE A 295 -9.33 -13.78 30.25
C ILE A 295 -10.39 -13.62 31.32
N TYR A 296 -9.99 -13.12 32.49
CA TYR A 296 -10.91 -12.89 33.61
C TYR A 296 -11.24 -11.41 33.68
N SER A 297 -12.53 -11.09 33.62
CA SER A 297 -13.01 -9.74 33.85
C SER A 297 -12.77 -9.30 35.30
N ARG A 298 -12.73 -7.99 35.55
CA ARG A 298 -12.67 -7.43 36.91
C ARG A 298 -13.84 -7.88 37.80
N THR A 299 -14.94 -8.33 37.20
CA THR A 299 -16.13 -8.89 37.86
C THR A 299 -16.06 -10.40 38.10
N GLY A 300 -14.95 -11.06 37.74
CA GLY A 300 -14.73 -12.50 37.94
C GLY A 300 -15.29 -13.40 36.83
N GLN A 301 -15.96 -12.85 35.82
CA GLN A 301 -16.42 -13.64 34.68
C GLN A 301 -15.27 -13.96 33.71
N ALA A 302 -15.12 -15.25 33.39
CA ALA A 302 -14.15 -15.70 32.40
C ALA A 302 -14.75 -15.61 30.99
N TYR A 303 -14.10 -14.88 30.10
CA TYR A 303 -14.46 -14.81 28.69
C TYR A 303 -13.24 -15.10 27.81
N TYR A 304 -13.48 -15.68 26.64
CA TYR A 304 -12.44 -15.87 25.61
C TYR A 304 -12.40 -14.67 24.66
N LEU A 305 -13.57 -14.18 24.27
CA LEU A 305 -13.70 -13.11 23.29
C LEU A 305 -14.33 -11.89 23.96
N HIS A 306 -13.68 -10.73 23.78
CA HIS A 306 -14.16 -9.47 24.34
C HIS A 306 -15.40 -8.99 23.56
N PRO A 307 -16.60 -8.92 24.18
CA PRO A 307 -17.85 -8.64 23.46
C PRO A 307 -17.88 -7.27 22.73
N PRO A 308 -17.34 -6.17 23.31
CA PRO A 308 -17.26 -4.89 22.60
C PRO A 308 -16.43 -4.96 21.31
N THR A 309 -15.31 -5.70 21.32
CA THR A 309 -14.44 -5.86 20.15
C THR A 309 -15.16 -6.59 19.02
N ILE A 310 -15.95 -7.62 19.37
CA ILE A 310 -16.76 -8.35 18.38
C ILE A 310 -17.85 -7.45 17.77
N SER A 311 -18.53 -6.63 18.60
CA SER A 311 -19.58 -5.73 18.11
C SER A 311 -19.05 -4.73 17.07
N VAL A 312 -17.88 -4.14 17.36
CA VAL A 312 -17.19 -3.24 16.43
C VAL A 312 -16.74 -4.01 15.18
N ALA A 313 -16.13 -5.20 15.33
CA ALA A 313 -15.69 -6.03 14.21
C ALA A 313 -16.84 -6.44 13.29
N ARG A 314 -18.02 -6.77 13.83
CA ARG A 314 -19.23 -7.11 13.05
C ARG A 314 -19.70 -5.92 12.20
N THR A 315 -19.75 -4.73 12.80
CA THR A 315 -20.16 -3.51 12.10
C THR A 315 -19.19 -3.17 10.98
N MET A 316 -17.88 -3.26 11.26
CA MET A 316 -16.84 -3.06 10.25
C MET A 316 -16.87 -4.11 9.14
N TRP A 317 -17.16 -5.37 9.46
CA TRP A 317 -17.24 -6.44 8.47
C TRP A 317 -18.34 -6.19 7.44
N LEU A 318 -19.51 -5.70 7.86
CA LEU A 318 -20.58 -5.36 6.92
C LEU A 318 -20.18 -4.21 5.99
N GLN A 319 -19.46 -3.22 6.51
CA GLN A 319 -18.90 -2.12 5.71
C GLN A 319 -17.82 -2.61 4.74
N SER A 320 -17.05 -3.61 5.13
CA SER A 320 -16.02 -4.22 4.29
C SER A 320 -16.59 -4.85 3.03
N VAL A 321 -17.83 -5.35 3.02
CA VAL A 321 -18.46 -5.88 1.79
C VAL A 321 -18.58 -4.80 0.71
N VAL A 322 -19.13 -3.64 1.08
CA VAL A 322 -19.25 -2.49 0.16
C VAL A 322 -17.87 -2.01 -0.26
N LYS A 323 -16.92 -1.95 0.69
CA LYS A 323 -15.54 -1.56 0.39
C LYS A 323 -14.85 -2.54 -0.56
N HIS A 324 -15.06 -3.84 -0.40
CA HIS A 324 -14.49 -4.85 -1.29
C HIS A 324 -15.02 -4.68 -2.71
N LEU A 325 -16.34 -4.50 -2.86
CA LEU A 325 -16.94 -4.24 -4.16
C LEU A 325 -16.42 -2.94 -4.79
N LEU A 326 -16.27 -1.87 -4.00
CA LEU A 326 -15.74 -0.59 -4.49
C LEU A 326 -14.25 -0.65 -4.88
N THR A 327 -13.47 -1.53 -4.25
CA THR A 327 -12.01 -1.59 -4.45
C THR A 327 -11.57 -2.67 -5.42
N GLN A 328 -12.24 -3.82 -5.40
CA GLN A 328 -11.94 -4.97 -6.26
C GLN A 328 -13.01 -5.20 -7.33
N GLY A 329 -14.06 -4.39 -7.38
CA GLY A 329 -15.13 -4.49 -8.39
C GLY A 329 -14.59 -4.46 -9.80
N ASP A 330 -13.61 -3.61 -10.07
CA ASP A 330 -12.99 -3.51 -11.39
C ASP A 330 -12.25 -4.82 -11.77
N SER A 331 -11.51 -5.42 -10.83
CA SER A 331 -10.84 -6.72 -11.00
C SER A 331 -11.85 -7.87 -11.17
N ILE A 332 -12.93 -7.89 -10.38
CA ILE A 332 -14.01 -8.88 -10.48
C ILE A 332 -14.66 -8.80 -11.85
N LEU A 333 -14.90 -7.59 -12.35
CA LEU A 333 -15.51 -7.37 -13.65
C LEU A 333 -14.59 -7.75 -14.80
N VAL A 334 -13.30 -7.45 -14.71
CA VAL A 334 -12.27 -7.91 -15.65
C VAL A 334 -12.25 -9.44 -15.73
N THR A 335 -12.24 -10.12 -14.58
CA THR A 335 -12.23 -11.59 -14.53
C THR A 335 -13.49 -12.23 -15.10
N ARG A 336 -14.62 -11.50 -15.10
CA ARG A 336 -15.90 -11.95 -15.65
C ARG A 336 -16.06 -11.68 -17.15
N LEU A 337 -15.58 -10.54 -17.64
CA LEU A 337 -15.83 -10.09 -19.00
C LEU A 337 -14.73 -10.53 -19.98
N ALA A 338 -13.47 -10.54 -19.54
CA ALA A 338 -12.32 -10.82 -20.39
C ALA A 338 -11.93 -12.30 -20.34
N THR A 339 -11.38 -12.81 -21.43
CA THR A 339 -10.80 -14.16 -21.47
C THR A 339 -9.53 -14.23 -20.62
N THR A 340 -9.16 -15.42 -20.17
CA THR A 340 -7.93 -15.65 -19.41
C THR A 340 -6.67 -15.11 -20.13
N TYR A 341 -6.62 -15.22 -21.45
CA TYR A 341 -5.55 -14.66 -22.27
C TYR A 341 -5.51 -13.11 -22.20
N GLU A 342 -6.65 -12.45 -22.39
CA GLU A 342 -6.79 -10.99 -22.29
C GLU A 342 -6.46 -10.48 -20.88
N GLN A 343 -6.88 -11.21 -19.84
CA GLN A 343 -6.57 -10.89 -18.45
C GLN A 343 -5.07 -10.88 -18.19
N GLY A 344 -4.32 -11.85 -18.73
CA GLY A 344 -2.87 -11.87 -18.58
C GLY A 344 -2.17 -10.75 -19.33
N ILE A 345 -2.65 -10.42 -20.55
CA ILE A 345 -2.15 -9.26 -21.30
C ILE A 345 -2.37 -7.97 -20.51
N TYR A 346 -3.59 -7.76 -20.02
CA TYR A 346 -3.94 -6.60 -19.20
C TYR A 346 -3.15 -6.57 -17.89
N ALA A 347 -2.99 -7.70 -17.19
CA ALA A 347 -2.23 -7.79 -15.95
C ALA A 347 -0.75 -7.43 -16.15
N LEU A 348 -0.13 -7.87 -17.25
CA LEU A 348 1.24 -7.49 -17.61
C LEU A 348 1.33 -5.98 -17.85
N ALA A 349 0.44 -5.43 -18.69
CA ALA A 349 0.42 -4.02 -19.02
C ALA A 349 0.19 -3.15 -17.77
N ALA A 350 -0.76 -3.54 -16.90
CA ALA A 350 -1.03 -2.87 -15.64
C ALA A 350 0.15 -2.95 -14.67
N ASN A 351 0.86 -4.08 -14.60
CA ASN A 351 2.04 -4.22 -13.75
C ASN A 351 3.18 -3.30 -14.20
N TYR A 352 3.52 -3.23 -15.49
CA TYR A 352 4.58 -2.32 -15.93
C TYR A 352 4.13 -0.86 -15.98
N GLY A 353 2.95 -0.60 -16.53
CA GLY A 353 2.43 0.75 -16.72
C GLY A 353 2.15 1.48 -15.41
N SER A 354 1.68 0.78 -14.37
CA SER A 354 1.47 1.38 -13.04
C SER A 354 2.76 1.56 -12.23
N LEU A 355 3.93 1.13 -12.73
CA LEU A 355 5.19 1.23 -11.98
C LEU A 355 5.53 2.69 -11.65
N ILE A 356 5.35 3.61 -12.61
CA ILE A 356 5.56 5.05 -12.40
C ILE A 356 4.61 5.57 -11.33
N ALA A 357 3.32 5.18 -11.40
CA ALA A 357 2.35 5.56 -10.39
C ALA A 357 2.75 5.06 -9.00
N ARG A 358 3.26 3.82 -8.90
CA ARG A 358 3.67 3.23 -7.62
C ARG A 358 4.95 3.83 -7.03
N LEU A 359 5.93 4.13 -7.86
CA LEU A 359 7.25 4.60 -7.41
C LEU A 359 7.34 6.12 -7.26
N LEU A 360 6.56 6.88 -8.03
CA LEU A 360 6.63 8.34 -8.05
C LEU A 360 5.32 9.00 -7.59
N PHE A 361 4.19 8.66 -8.19
CA PHE A 361 2.95 9.39 -7.91
C PHE A 361 2.41 9.14 -6.50
N ARG A 362 2.32 7.88 -6.07
CA ARG A 362 1.80 7.51 -4.74
C ARG A 362 2.53 8.19 -3.58
N PRO A 363 3.88 8.21 -3.50
CA PRO A 363 4.57 8.93 -2.42
C PRO A 363 4.29 10.43 -2.40
N ILE A 364 4.21 11.06 -3.59
CA ILE A 364 3.89 12.48 -3.71
C ILE A 364 2.44 12.74 -3.28
N GLU A 365 1.50 11.89 -3.70
CA GLU A 365 0.08 11.97 -3.30
C GLU A 365 -0.09 11.87 -1.79
N GLU A 366 0.56 10.90 -1.14
CA GLU A 366 0.50 10.73 0.31
C GLU A 366 1.10 11.92 1.07
N THR A 367 2.24 12.41 0.62
CA THR A 367 2.88 13.60 1.20
C THR A 367 2.00 14.84 1.01
N SER A 368 1.42 15.00 -0.19
CA SER A 368 0.53 16.13 -0.50
C SER A 368 -0.74 16.10 0.35
N ARG A 369 -1.33 14.92 0.60
CA ARG A 369 -2.51 14.77 1.45
C ARG A 369 -2.24 15.27 2.87
N ASN A 370 -1.11 14.87 3.45
CA ASN A 370 -0.72 15.26 4.81
C ASN A 370 -0.38 16.76 4.91
N LEU A 371 0.20 17.34 3.85
CA LEU A 371 0.53 18.75 3.83
C LEU A 371 -0.74 19.61 3.64
N LEU A 372 -1.60 19.23 2.70
CA LEU A 372 -2.86 19.91 2.44
C LEU A 372 -3.81 19.82 3.63
N SER A 373 -3.85 18.66 4.32
CA SER A 373 -4.65 18.54 5.53
C SER A 373 -4.16 19.52 6.58
N LYS A 374 -2.85 19.68 6.82
CA LYS A 374 -2.32 20.66 7.77
C LYS A 374 -2.64 22.11 7.40
N LEU A 375 -2.46 22.49 6.13
CA LEU A 375 -2.72 23.87 5.68
C LEU A 375 -4.20 24.23 5.72
N LEU A 376 -5.08 23.25 5.47
CA LEU A 376 -6.53 23.45 5.33
C LEU A 376 -7.32 22.93 6.54
N SER A 377 -6.65 22.43 7.59
CA SER A 377 -7.25 22.01 8.85
C SER A 377 -7.87 23.21 9.56
N THR A 378 -9.06 23.01 10.11
CA THR A 378 -9.76 24.00 10.97
C THR A 378 -9.56 23.72 12.46
N ASP A 379 -8.79 22.68 12.84
CA ASP A 379 -8.56 22.33 14.24
C ASP A 379 -7.24 22.88 14.78
N GLY A 380 -7.34 23.45 15.99
CA GLY A 380 -6.26 24.13 16.69
C GLY A 380 -5.10 23.22 17.06
N ALA A 381 -3.90 23.68 16.75
CA ALA A 381 -2.70 23.31 17.47
C ALA A 381 -2.00 24.61 17.87
N ASP A 382 -1.99 24.79 19.18
CA ASP A 382 -1.15 25.68 19.97
C ASP A 382 0.31 25.60 19.50
N ASP A 383 0.91 26.75 19.20
CA ASP A 383 2.35 26.92 19.26
C ASP A 383 2.57 28.21 20.05
N GLY A 384 2.84 28.03 21.34
CA GLY A 384 3.07 29.11 22.27
C GLY A 384 4.35 29.86 21.92
N ASN A 385 4.31 31.19 22.03
CA ASN A 385 5.13 31.91 23.00
C ASN A 385 4.77 33.41 22.98
N ASP A 386 4.26 33.91 24.10
CA ASP A 386 4.79 35.05 24.86
C ASP A 386 3.67 35.71 25.68
N GLY A 387 3.93 35.83 26.98
CA GLY A 387 2.94 36.09 28.00
C GLY A 387 2.43 37.53 28.07
N GLU A 388 1.28 37.69 28.70
CA GLU A 388 1.08 38.65 29.79
C GLU A 388 -0.26 38.37 30.48
N GLU A 389 -0.24 38.48 31.80
CA GLU A 389 -1.40 38.34 32.68
C GLU A 389 -2.44 39.43 32.45
N GLY A 390 -3.73 39.10 32.69
CA GLY A 390 -4.65 40.06 33.27
C GLY A 390 -6.04 40.21 32.62
N LYS A 391 -7.04 39.82 33.43
CA LYS A 391 -8.41 40.34 33.54
C LYS A 391 -9.47 39.93 32.51
N ASP A 392 -10.39 39.11 33.04
CA ASP A 392 -11.85 39.27 33.04
C ASP A 392 -12.46 39.97 31.82
N LYS A 393 -13.08 39.19 30.92
CA LYS A 393 -14.29 39.64 30.24
C LYS A 393 -15.22 38.49 29.89
N LYS A 394 -16.41 38.61 30.47
CA LYS A 394 -17.64 37.82 30.34
C LYS A 394 -17.85 37.18 28.97
N VAL A 395 -18.18 35.89 29.05
CA VAL A 395 -18.88 35.09 28.06
C VAL A 395 -20.08 35.86 27.49
N LYS A 396 -20.13 35.99 26.15
CA LYS A 396 -21.37 36.07 25.39
C LYS A 396 -21.43 34.84 24.49
N GLU A 397 -22.39 33.97 24.80
CA GLU A 397 -22.83 32.85 23.97
C GLU A 397 -23.39 33.38 22.65
N GLY A 398 -23.07 32.69 21.55
CA GLY A 398 -23.73 32.87 20.25
C GLY A 398 -22.79 33.18 19.08
N ASP A 399 -21.97 32.21 18.68
CA ASP A 399 -21.78 31.77 17.28
C ASP A 399 -20.82 30.57 17.30
N SER A 400 -21.20 29.48 16.66
CA SER A 400 -20.37 28.27 16.52
C SER A 400 -19.21 28.57 15.56
N GLY A 401 -18.17 29.23 16.08
CA GLY A 401 -17.01 29.72 15.34
C GLY A 401 -16.10 28.60 14.85
N LYS A 402 -16.35 28.11 13.62
CA LYS A 402 -15.26 27.62 12.77
C LYS A 402 -14.32 28.79 12.51
N LYS A 403 -13.10 28.80 13.05
CA LYS A 403 -12.07 29.75 12.61
C LYS A 403 -11.90 29.57 11.09
N ALA A 404 -12.09 30.64 10.33
CA ALA A 404 -11.92 30.62 8.88
C ALA A 404 -10.46 30.29 8.54
N VAL A 405 -10.24 29.38 7.59
CA VAL A 405 -8.91 29.11 7.01
C VAL A 405 -8.33 30.44 6.54
N THR A 406 -7.09 30.74 6.93
CA THR A 406 -6.48 32.03 6.56
C THR A 406 -6.32 32.14 5.04
N PRO A 407 -6.51 33.34 4.46
CA PRO A 407 -6.34 33.54 3.02
C PRO A 407 -4.92 33.20 2.54
N GLU A 408 -3.92 33.26 3.42
CA GLU A 408 -2.54 32.89 3.14
C GLU A 408 -2.38 31.38 2.98
N ASN A 409 -2.89 30.57 3.92
CA ASN A 409 -2.84 29.11 3.85
C ASN A 409 -3.57 28.56 2.60
N ILE A 410 -4.68 29.19 2.22
CA ILE A 410 -5.41 28.84 0.98
C ILE A 410 -4.55 29.11 -0.26
N THR A 411 -3.83 30.23 -0.27
CA THR A 411 -2.98 30.62 -1.40
C THR A 411 -1.76 29.72 -1.50
N GLU A 412 -1.18 29.35 -0.36
CA GLU A 412 -0.07 28.40 -0.28
C GLU A 412 -0.49 27.00 -0.74
N ALA A 413 -1.63 26.49 -0.25
CA ALA A 413 -2.19 25.20 -0.66
C ALA A 413 -2.49 25.16 -2.17
N LEU A 414 -3.06 26.23 -2.73
CA LEU A 414 -3.26 26.37 -4.18
C LEU A 414 -1.93 26.37 -4.93
N THR A 415 -0.94 27.14 -4.46
CA THR A 415 0.38 27.21 -5.10
C THR A 415 1.05 25.83 -5.16
N ILE A 416 0.98 25.06 -4.07
CA ILE A 416 1.52 23.69 -4.02
C ILE A 416 0.73 22.76 -4.96
N LEU A 417 -0.60 22.84 -4.96
CA LEU A 417 -1.44 22.05 -5.87
C LEU A 417 -1.12 22.37 -7.34
N HIS A 418 -0.96 23.64 -7.70
CA HIS A 418 -0.55 24.08 -9.04
C HIS A 418 0.84 23.58 -9.41
N LEU A 419 1.80 23.62 -8.47
CA LEU A 419 3.16 23.15 -8.68
C LEU A 419 3.18 21.64 -9.00
N ILE A 420 2.48 20.82 -8.18
CA ILE A 420 2.42 19.37 -8.36
C ILE A 420 1.68 19.02 -9.65
N LEU A 421 0.52 19.65 -9.90
CA LEU A 421 -0.25 19.41 -11.13
C LEU A 421 0.56 19.78 -12.37
N ARG A 422 1.31 20.89 -12.35
CA ARG A 422 2.18 21.28 -13.46
C ARG A 422 3.33 20.30 -13.66
N PHE A 423 3.96 19.83 -12.59
CA PHE A 423 4.97 18.77 -12.68
C PHE A 423 4.38 17.51 -13.33
N TYR A 424 3.18 17.10 -12.90
CA TYR A 424 2.50 15.93 -13.44
C TYR A 424 2.09 16.08 -14.89
N THR A 425 1.60 17.23 -15.34
CA THR A 425 1.24 17.45 -16.76
C THR A 425 2.46 17.48 -17.66
N ILE A 426 3.58 18.06 -17.22
CA ILE A 426 4.85 18.03 -17.95
C ILE A 426 5.31 16.58 -18.11
N LEU A 427 5.41 15.84 -17.01
CA LEU A 427 5.82 14.44 -17.05
C LEU A 427 4.85 13.57 -17.86
N SER A 428 3.55 13.80 -17.72
CA SER A 428 2.50 13.13 -18.50
C SER A 428 2.63 13.38 -20.00
N THR A 429 3.02 14.60 -20.41
CA THR A 429 3.27 14.93 -21.82
C THR A 429 4.44 14.13 -22.36
N LEU A 430 5.52 13.98 -21.59
CA LEU A 430 6.67 13.14 -21.98
C LEU A 430 6.27 11.67 -22.10
N ILE A 431 5.52 11.14 -21.13
CA ILE A 431 5.08 9.73 -21.11
C ILE A 431 4.10 9.45 -22.25
N ALA A 432 3.10 10.32 -22.50
CA ALA A 432 2.13 10.13 -23.57
C ALA A 432 2.78 10.23 -24.97
N THR A 433 3.91 10.94 -25.08
CA THR A 433 4.64 11.12 -26.34
C THR A 433 5.60 9.98 -26.62
N LEU A 434 6.47 9.68 -25.66
CA LEU A 434 7.56 8.72 -25.82
C LEU A 434 7.16 7.31 -25.38
N GLY A 435 6.28 7.20 -24.38
CA GLY A 435 5.83 5.95 -23.78
C GLY A 435 5.31 4.96 -24.81
N PRO A 436 4.32 5.31 -25.67
CA PRO A 436 3.78 4.38 -26.67
C PRO A 436 4.82 3.80 -27.63
N THR A 437 5.92 4.52 -27.89
CA THR A 437 6.99 4.08 -28.79
C THR A 437 8.12 3.35 -28.07
N LEU A 438 8.41 3.71 -26.82
CA LEU A 438 9.48 3.11 -26.03
C LEU A 438 9.01 1.89 -25.22
N ALA A 439 7.71 1.79 -24.93
CA ALA A 439 7.12 0.71 -24.14
C ALA A 439 7.34 -0.68 -24.78
N PRO A 440 7.08 -0.91 -26.09
CA PRO A 440 7.36 -2.20 -26.73
C PRO A 440 8.85 -2.57 -26.68
N LEU A 441 9.73 -1.59 -26.92
CA LEU A 441 11.19 -1.77 -26.88
C LEU A 441 11.69 -2.13 -25.49
N ALA A 442 11.14 -1.49 -24.46
CA ALA A 442 11.42 -1.79 -23.06
C ALA A 442 10.90 -3.18 -22.69
N LEU A 443 9.68 -3.52 -23.09
CA LEU A 443 9.07 -4.82 -22.83
C LEU A 443 9.90 -5.96 -23.44
N ARG A 444 10.39 -5.81 -24.67
CA ARG A 444 11.23 -6.81 -25.34
C ARG A 444 12.52 -7.10 -24.58
N LYS A 445 13.17 -6.08 -24.01
CA LYS A 445 14.39 -6.24 -23.21
C LYS A 445 14.11 -6.88 -21.84
N VAL A 446 13.00 -6.49 -21.24
CA VAL A 446 12.67 -6.82 -19.85
C VAL A 446 11.95 -8.18 -19.77
N ALA A 447 10.80 -8.32 -20.41
CA ALA A 447 9.95 -9.51 -20.42
C ALA A 447 10.30 -10.53 -21.53
N GLY A 448 11.01 -10.12 -22.58
CA GLY A 448 11.44 -10.98 -23.68
C GLY A 448 10.53 -10.94 -24.92
N ALA A 449 10.98 -11.59 -26.00
CA ALA A 449 10.32 -11.57 -27.31
C ALA A 449 8.89 -12.15 -27.28
N ARG A 450 8.65 -13.23 -26.50
CA ARG A 450 7.32 -13.85 -26.35
C ARG A 450 6.22 -12.86 -25.97
N TRP A 451 6.54 -11.88 -25.14
CA TRP A 451 5.60 -10.85 -24.69
C TRP A 451 5.56 -9.65 -25.62
N ALA A 452 6.71 -9.26 -26.16
CA ALA A 452 6.80 -8.13 -27.09
C ALA A 452 6.15 -8.41 -28.45
N ASP A 453 6.19 -9.65 -28.92
CA ASP A 453 5.56 -10.08 -30.18
C ASP A 453 4.07 -10.45 -29.98
N SER A 454 3.56 -10.34 -28.75
CA SER A 454 2.13 -10.52 -28.41
C SER A 454 1.39 -9.18 -28.36
N PRO A 455 0.04 -9.17 -28.30
CA PRO A 455 -0.72 -7.92 -28.16
C PRO A 455 -0.39 -7.12 -26.88
N ALA A 456 0.34 -7.70 -25.93
CA ALA A 456 0.80 -7.01 -24.72
C ALA A 456 1.71 -5.81 -24.96
N ALA A 457 2.48 -5.79 -26.05
CA ALA A 457 3.24 -4.60 -26.42
C ALA A 457 2.32 -3.41 -26.75
N VAL A 458 1.30 -3.66 -27.57
CA VAL A 458 0.31 -2.65 -27.97
C VAL A 458 -0.52 -2.21 -26.76
N THR A 459 -0.96 -3.15 -25.91
CA THR A 459 -1.69 -2.81 -24.68
C THR A 459 -0.85 -2.00 -23.71
N LEU A 460 0.44 -2.30 -23.56
CA LEU A 460 1.33 -1.47 -22.75
C LEU A 460 1.51 -0.06 -23.35
N SER A 461 1.58 0.06 -24.67
CA SER A 461 1.61 1.36 -25.36
C SER A 461 0.32 2.16 -25.14
N ASN A 462 -0.85 1.51 -25.19
CA ASN A 462 -2.13 2.14 -24.88
C ASN A 462 -2.21 2.55 -23.40
N TYR A 463 -1.65 1.74 -22.50
CA TYR A 463 -1.56 2.06 -21.07
C TYR A 463 -0.76 3.34 -20.82
N CYS A 464 0.19 3.72 -21.69
CA CYS A 464 0.90 5.00 -21.55
C CYS A 464 -0.02 6.23 -21.63
N TYR A 465 -1.18 6.14 -22.30
CA TYR A 465 -2.20 7.21 -22.28
C TYR A 465 -3.05 7.20 -21.02
N TYR A 466 -3.08 6.08 -20.30
CA TYR A 466 -3.76 5.95 -19.01
C TYR A 466 -2.95 6.55 -17.86
N ILE A 467 -1.61 6.51 -17.92
CA ILE A 467 -0.71 7.05 -16.88
C ILE A 467 -0.98 8.54 -16.56
N PRO A 468 -1.18 9.45 -17.53
CA PRO A 468 -1.59 10.82 -17.25
C PRO A 468 -2.86 10.95 -16.40
N LEU A 469 -3.86 10.10 -16.67
CA LEU A 469 -5.11 10.10 -15.92
C LEU A 469 -4.88 9.63 -14.49
N LEU A 470 -4.05 8.61 -14.28
CA LEU A 470 -3.64 8.17 -12.93
C LEU A 470 -2.98 9.30 -12.14
N ALA A 471 -2.06 10.05 -12.77
CA ALA A 471 -1.36 11.16 -12.12
C ALA A 471 -2.32 12.26 -11.64
N ILE A 472 -3.20 12.72 -12.53
CA ILE A 472 -4.16 13.79 -12.21
C ILE A 472 -5.21 13.29 -11.20
N ASN A 473 -5.71 12.07 -11.37
CA ASN A 473 -6.66 11.48 -10.45
C ASN A 473 -6.08 11.40 -9.03
N GLY A 474 -4.87 10.87 -8.87
CA GLY A 474 -4.25 10.68 -7.57
C GLY A 474 -4.10 11.98 -6.76
N ILE A 475 -3.63 13.07 -7.38
CA ILE A 475 -3.46 14.36 -6.67
C ILE A 475 -4.81 15.05 -6.39
N THR A 476 -5.77 14.95 -7.31
CA THR A 476 -7.11 15.53 -7.10
C THR A 476 -7.88 14.79 -6.00
N GLU A 477 -7.78 13.46 -5.94
CA GLU A 477 -8.36 12.67 -4.85
C GLU A 477 -7.62 12.88 -3.53
N ALA A 478 -6.29 13.03 -3.54
CA ALA A 478 -5.52 13.38 -2.34
C ALA A 478 -6.00 14.72 -1.75
N PHE A 479 -6.28 15.72 -2.60
CA PHE A 479 -6.89 16.98 -2.16
C PHE A 479 -8.27 16.75 -1.56
N VAL A 480 -9.18 16.04 -2.26
CA VAL A 480 -10.53 15.76 -1.74
C VAL A 480 -10.44 15.10 -0.36
N GLN A 481 -9.62 14.05 -0.23
CA GLN A 481 -9.45 13.33 1.05
C GLN A 481 -8.87 14.21 2.17
N SER A 482 -8.11 15.25 1.84
CA SER A 482 -7.52 16.16 2.83
C SER A 482 -8.51 17.17 3.41
N VAL A 483 -9.58 17.52 2.66
CA VAL A 483 -10.55 18.56 3.07
C VAL A 483 -11.99 18.08 3.22
N ALA A 484 -12.32 16.89 2.71
CA ALA A 484 -13.69 16.38 2.67
C ALA A 484 -14.20 16.03 4.07
N THR A 485 -15.45 16.42 4.35
CA THR A 485 -16.14 16.02 5.57
C THR A 485 -16.60 14.56 5.51
N THR A 486 -17.02 13.98 6.63
CA THR A 486 -17.56 12.61 6.67
C THR A 486 -18.79 12.42 5.76
N GLN A 487 -19.59 13.48 5.56
CA GLN A 487 -20.73 13.46 4.62
C GLN A 487 -20.24 13.49 3.17
N ASP A 488 -19.23 14.30 2.85
CA ASP A 488 -18.65 14.38 1.52
C ASP A 488 -17.97 13.06 1.13
N LEU A 489 -17.27 12.40 2.07
CA LEU A 489 -16.65 11.08 1.86
C LEU A 489 -17.71 9.99 1.61
N LYS A 490 -18.85 10.02 2.31
CA LYS A 490 -19.97 9.12 2.02
C LYS A 490 -20.54 9.37 0.63
N ARG A 491 -20.72 10.63 0.24
CA ARG A 491 -21.17 11.01 -1.10
C ARG A 491 -20.17 10.55 -2.16
N GLN A 492 -18.86 10.72 -1.93
CA GLN A 492 -17.80 10.21 -2.80
C GLN A 492 -17.90 8.70 -2.97
N SER A 493 -18.07 7.95 -1.88
CA SER A 493 -18.24 6.48 -1.92
C SER A 493 -19.43 6.05 -2.77
N MET A 494 -20.57 6.74 -2.67
CA MET A 494 -21.74 6.47 -3.50
C MET A 494 -21.49 6.78 -4.98
N TRP A 495 -20.80 7.88 -5.30
CA TRP A 495 -20.41 8.18 -6.69
C TRP A 495 -19.41 7.15 -7.24
N MET A 496 -18.47 6.68 -6.42
CA MET A 496 -17.54 5.61 -6.80
C MET A 496 -18.26 4.31 -7.16
N LEU A 497 -19.36 3.98 -6.46
CA LEU A 497 -20.19 2.82 -6.81
C LEU A 497 -20.81 2.98 -8.21
N TRP A 498 -21.34 4.17 -8.50
CA TRP A 498 -21.91 4.47 -9.80
C TRP A 498 -20.86 4.45 -10.92
N PHE A 499 -19.65 4.98 -10.66
CA PHE A 499 -18.53 4.90 -11.62
C PHE A 499 -18.11 3.46 -11.91
N SER A 500 -18.13 2.56 -10.92
CA SER A 500 -17.87 1.13 -11.16
C SER A 500 -18.94 0.50 -12.06
N GLY A 501 -20.21 0.89 -11.92
CA GLY A 501 -21.27 0.49 -12.84
C GLY A 501 -21.03 0.95 -14.29
N VAL A 502 -20.61 2.21 -14.48
CA VAL A 502 -20.25 2.75 -15.80
C VAL A 502 -19.00 2.08 -16.36
N PHE A 503 -18.00 1.80 -15.53
CA PHE A 503 -16.83 1.00 -15.90
C PHE A 503 -17.23 -0.40 -16.39
N GLY A 504 -18.25 -1.03 -15.79
CA GLY A 504 -18.85 -2.29 -16.26
C GLY A 504 -19.49 -2.20 -17.62
N ALA A 505 -20.32 -1.18 -17.84
CA ALA A 505 -20.93 -0.95 -19.14
C ALA A 505 -19.86 -0.67 -20.23
N ALA A 506 -18.87 0.17 -19.91
CA ALA A 506 -17.76 0.49 -20.81
C ALA A 506 -16.87 -0.73 -21.10
N SER A 507 -16.55 -1.53 -20.08
CA SER A 507 -15.77 -2.77 -20.25
C SER A 507 -16.53 -3.77 -21.10
N TRP A 508 -17.83 -3.96 -20.87
CA TRP A 508 -18.64 -4.85 -21.70
C TRP A 508 -18.69 -4.36 -23.15
N GLY A 509 -18.91 -3.07 -23.39
CA GLY A 509 -18.91 -2.48 -24.73
C GLY A 509 -17.56 -2.59 -25.45
N PHE A 510 -16.46 -2.22 -24.80
CA PHE A 510 -15.15 -2.24 -25.42
C PHE A 510 -14.59 -3.66 -25.61
N VAL A 511 -14.82 -4.57 -24.67
CA VAL A 511 -14.31 -5.94 -24.75
C VAL A 511 -15.19 -6.82 -25.64
N LYS A 512 -16.53 -6.82 -25.45
CA LYS A 512 -17.43 -7.72 -26.19
C LYS A 512 -17.94 -7.14 -27.50
N TYR A 513 -18.37 -5.88 -27.51
CA TYR A 513 -19.00 -5.29 -28.70
C TYR A 513 -17.97 -4.79 -29.72
N LEU A 514 -16.91 -4.11 -29.28
CA LEU A 514 -15.83 -3.64 -30.17
C LEU A 514 -14.72 -4.68 -30.40
N GLY A 515 -14.70 -5.78 -29.63
CA GLY A 515 -13.68 -6.83 -29.78
C GLY A 515 -12.25 -6.37 -29.46
N LEU A 516 -12.08 -5.30 -28.66
CA LEU A 516 -10.76 -4.74 -28.34
C LEU A 516 -9.99 -5.55 -27.27
N GLY A 517 -10.61 -6.59 -26.71
CA GLY A 517 -9.99 -7.46 -25.71
C GLY A 517 -9.31 -6.70 -24.56
N ALA A 518 -8.02 -6.99 -24.33
CA ALA A 518 -7.23 -6.35 -23.27
C ALA A 518 -7.08 -4.82 -23.43
N ASP A 519 -7.03 -4.31 -24.67
CA ASP A 519 -7.01 -2.86 -24.93
C ASP A 519 -8.32 -2.20 -24.51
N GLY A 520 -9.44 -2.90 -24.72
CA GLY A 520 -10.76 -2.45 -24.28
C GLY A 520 -10.83 -2.22 -22.78
N LEU A 521 -10.16 -3.06 -21.97
CA LEU A 521 -10.07 -2.88 -20.52
C LEU A 521 -9.26 -1.63 -20.14
N VAL A 522 -8.18 -1.31 -20.86
CA VAL A 522 -7.40 -0.09 -20.63
C VAL A 522 -8.26 1.14 -20.92
N TRP A 523 -8.96 1.17 -22.04
CA TRP A 523 -9.85 2.29 -22.39
C TRP A 523 -11.04 2.43 -21.43
N ALA A 524 -11.61 1.33 -20.96
CA ALA A 524 -12.66 1.36 -19.94
C ALA A 524 -12.14 1.99 -18.64
N ASN A 525 -10.91 1.67 -18.23
CA ASN A 525 -10.26 2.30 -17.09
C ASN A 525 -9.96 3.80 -17.33
N CYS A 526 -9.60 4.19 -18.56
CA CYS A 526 -9.47 5.61 -18.91
C CYS A 526 -10.80 6.37 -18.71
N VAL A 527 -11.93 5.78 -19.11
CA VAL A 527 -13.26 6.37 -18.88
C VAL A 527 -13.55 6.50 -17.39
N ASN A 528 -13.33 5.42 -16.62
CA ASN A 528 -13.51 5.41 -15.15
C ASN A 528 -12.68 6.51 -14.48
N MET A 529 -11.39 6.61 -14.78
CA MET A 529 -10.52 7.65 -14.23
C MET A 529 -10.91 9.05 -14.70
N GLY A 530 -11.32 9.22 -15.95
CA GLY A 530 -11.85 10.49 -16.46
C GLY A 530 -13.04 10.99 -15.64
N MET A 531 -14.01 10.12 -15.36
CA MET A 531 -15.17 10.44 -14.52
C MET A 531 -14.78 10.82 -13.09
N ARG A 532 -13.84 10.07 -12.49
CA ARG A 532 -13.32 10.37 -11.14
C ARG A 532 -12.62 11.73 -11.08
N ILE A 533 -11.84 12.08 -12.11
CA ILE A 533 -11.19 13.39 -12.23
C ILE A 533 -12.26 14.49 -12.34
N LEU A 534 -13.26 14.33 -13.21
CA LEU A 534 -14.32 15.32 -13.38
C LEU A 534 -15.07 15.59 -12.08
N TRP A 535 -15.40 14.53 -11.34
CA TRP A 535 -16.04 14.64 -10.03
C TRP A 535 -15.15 15.35 -9.01
N SER A 536 -13.88 14.97 -8.91
CA SER A 536 -12.92 15.55 -7.96
C SER A 536 -12.64 17.02 -8.28
N VAL A 537 -12.49 17.38 -9.55
CA VAL A 537 -12.35 18.77 -10.00
C VAL A 537 -13.61 19.58 -9.71
N GLY A 538 -14.80 18.99 -9.89
CA GLY A 538 -16.07 19.61 -9.50
C GLY A 538 -16.14 19.92 -8.01
N PHE A 539 -15.71 18.96 -7.17
CA PHE A 539 -15.63 19.15 -5.72
C PHE A 539 -14.63 20.25 -5.33
N ILE A 540 -13.43 20.23 -5.91
CA ILE A 540 -12.38 21.24 -5.68
C ILE A 540 -12.88 22.65 -6.03
N ARG A 541 -13.52 22.81 -7.19
CA ARG A 541 -14.12 24.08 -7.61
C ARG A 541 -15.20 24.55 -6.63
N GLY A 542 -16.07 23.64 -6.19
CA GLY A 542 -17.09 23.94 -5.19
C GLY A 542 -16.52 24.34 -3.83
N TYR A 543 -15.42 23.71 -3.39
CA TYR A 543 -14.73 24.02 -2.14
C TYR A 543 -14.12 25.43 -2.18
N PHE A 544 -13.34 25.74 -3.22
CA PHE A 544 -12.73 27.06 -3.37
C PHE A 544 -13.76 28.18 -3.63
N GLY A 545 -14.90 27.86 -4.25
CA GLY A 545 -16.02 28.81 -4.35
C GLY A 545 -16.59 29.22 -2.99
N LYS A 546 -16.60 28.30 -2.01
CA LYS A 546 -17.09 28.55 -0.64
C LYS A 546 -16.04 29.19 0.27
N VAL A 547 -14.77 28.82 0.13
CA VAL A 547 -13.68 29.18 1.06
C VAL A 547 -12.80 30.32 0.52
N GLY A 548 -12.71 30.49 -0.80
CA GLY A 548 -11.81 31.43 -1.48
C GLY A 548 -12.47 32.69 -2.04
N ASP A 549 -13.65 33.07 -1.53
CA ASP A 549 -14.38 34.29 -1.91
C ASP A 549 -14.69 34.38 -3.42
N GLY A 550 -14.80 33.22 -4.10
CA GLY A 550 -15.06 33.08 -5.53
C GLY A 550 -13.94 33.51 -6.49
N LYS A 551 -12.88 34.16 -5.98
CA LYS A 551 -11.77 34.72 -6.79
C LYS A 551 -10.56 33.80 -6.90
N ARG A 552 -10.44 32.81 -6.02
CA ARG A 552 -9.28 31.91 -5.94
C ARG A 552 -9.71 30.51 -6.32
N GLY A 553 -9.02 29.88 -7.27
CA GLY A 553 -9.37 28.54 -7.74
C GLY A 553 -8.30 27.93 -8.63
N VAL A 554 -8.57 26.72 -9.11
CA VAL A 554 -7.64 25.97 -9.97
C VAL A 554 -7.59 26.59 -11.36
N GLU A 555 -6.60 27.46 -11.59
CA GLU A 555 -6.29 28.02 -12.92
C GLU A 555 -5.69 26.97 -13.86
N VAL A 556 -6.46 26.54 -14.87
CA VAL A 556 -6.01 25.56 -15.88
C VAL A 556 -4.78 26.07 -16.65
N ALA A 557 -4.71 27.38 -16.92
CA ALA A 557 -3.59 27.99 -17.63
C ALA A 557 -2.24 27.85 -16.90
N ARG A 558 -2.24 27.73 -15.56
CA ARG A 558 -1.01 27.51 -14.78
C ARG A 558 -0.57 26.05 -14.73
N ILE A 559 -1.47 25.12 -15.08
CA ILE A 559 -1.24 23.67 -15.00
C ILE A 559 -0.80 23.12 -16.35
N VAL A 560 -1.31 23.67 -17.45
CA VAL A 560 -1.01 23.19 -18.81
C VAL A 560 0.45 23.49 -19.15
N PRO A 561 1.20 22.52 -19.73
CA PRO A 561 2.58 22.75 -20.15
C PRO A 561 2.67 23.82 -21.25
N GLY A 562 3.86 24.39 -21.42
CA GLY A 562 4.14 25.38 -22.44
C GLY A 562 3.74 24.88 -23.84
N ARG A 563 3.12 25.77 -24.63
CA ARG A 563 2.62 25.44 -25.98
C ARG A 563 3.70 24.85 -26.89
N LEU A 564 4.96 25.29 -26.71
CA LEU A 564 6.12 24.76 -27.43
C LEU A 564 6.38 23.29 -27.08
N LEU A 565 6.36 22.93 -25.80
CA LEU A 565 6.53 21.54 -25.38
C LEU A 565 5.42 20.66 -25.94
N VAL A 566 4.15 21.10 -25.86
CA VAL A 566 3.02 20.31 -26.36
C VAL A 566 3.09 20.11 -27.88
N THR A 567 3.39 21.16 -28.64
CA THR A 567 3.47 21.07 -30.12
C THR A 567 4.62 20.19 -30.58
N VAL A 568 5.82 20.35 -30.00
CA VAL A 568 6.97 19.48 -30.30
C VAL A 568 6.70 18.05 -29.86
N ALA A 569 6.07 17.85 -28.70
CA ALA A 569 5.70 16.53 -28.20
C ALA A 569 4.75 15.80 -29.17
N VAL A 570 3.69 16.47 -29.64
CA VAL A 570 2.78 15.89 -30.66
C VAL A 570 3.51 15.58 -31.97
N GLY A 571 4.35 16.51 -32.46
CA GLY A 571 5.13 16.32 -33.68
C GLY A 571 6.11 15.16 -33.58
N VAL A 572 6.91 15.11 -32.50
CA VAL A 572 7.86 14.03 -32.24
C VAL A 572 7.13 12.71 -32.02
N GLY A 573 6.00 12.69 -31.31
CA GLY A 573 5.19 11.48 -31.13
C GLY A 573 4.69 10.91 -32.46
N ALA A 574 4.24 11.77 -33.39
CA ALA A 574 3.83 11.34 -34.73
C ALA A 574 5.00 10.78 -35.56
N VAL A 575 6.18 11.41 -35.48
CA VAL A 575 7.39 10.93 -36.15
C VAL A 575 7.90 9.62 -35.53
N ALA A 576 7.90 9.53 -34.20
CA ALA A 576 8.36 8.37 -33.45
C ALA A 576 7.60 7.11 -33.83
N ARG A 577 6.26 7.20 -33.95
CA ARG A 577 5.41 6.09 -34.39
C ARG A 577 5.66 5.63 -35.82
N ARG A 578 6.23 6.48 -36.68
CA ARG A 578 6.55 6.12 -38.08
C ARG A 578 7.98 5.59 -38.25
N VAL A 579 8.92 6.07 -37.42
CA VAL A 579 10.37 5.87 -37.63
C VAL A 579 10.96 4.77 -36.75
N VAL A 580 10.39 4.56 -35.56
CA VAL A 580 10.83 3.54 -34.60
C VAL A 580 10.08 2.25 -34.90
N SER A 581 10.79 1.24 -35.38
CA SER A 581 10.22 -0.08 -35.59
C SER A 581 10.19 -0.87 -34.28
N GLU A 582 9.14 -1.65 -34.06
CA GLU A 582 8.96 -2.48 -32.85
C GLU A 582 9.87 -3.73 -32.83
N LYS A 583 10.63 -3.95 -33.92
CA LYS A 583 11.53 -5.11 -34.10
C LYS A 583 12.71 -5.13 -33.11
N GLY A 584 12.98 -4.04 -32.40
CA GLY A 584 13.99 -4.01 -31.33
C GLY A 584 15.41 -4.20 -31.83
N VAL A 585 15.72 -3.70 -33.03
CA VAL A 585 17.10 -3.66 -33.54
C VAL A 585 17.84 -2.52 -32.81
N LEU A 586 19.16 -2.61 -32.65
CA LEU A 586 19.96 -1.56 -31.99
C LEU A 586 19.65 -0.15 -32.53
N GLY A 587 19.37 -0.04 -33.84
CA GLY A 587 18.95 1.22 -34.48
C GLY A 587 17.64 1.80 -33.97
N ASP A 588 16.67 0.98 -33.55
CA ASP A 588 15.38 1.44 -33.00
C ASP A 588 15.57 2.06 -31.61
N TYR A 589 16.49 1.51 -30.81
CA TYR A 589 16.88 2.10 -29.52
C TYR A 589 17.60 3.44 -29.69
N VAL A 590 18.50 3.55 -30.66
CA VAL A 590 19.22 4.80 -30.95
C VAL A 590 18.24 5.88 -31.43
N LYS A 591 17.32 5.54 -32.34
CA LYS A 591 16.25 6.45 -32.79
C LYS A 591 15.35 6.89 -31.63
N GLY A 592 14.90 5.95 -30.81
CA GLY A 592 14.09 6.23 -29.62
C GLY A 592 14.80 7.15 -28.63
N ALA A 593 16.09 6.89 -28.35
CA ALA A 593 16.91 7.72 -27.48
C ALA A 593 17.13 9.14 -28.06
N GLY A 594 17.35 9.25 -29.37
CA GLY A 594 17.48 10.53 -30.06
C GLY A 594 16.20 11.38 -29.95
N LEU A 595 15.04 10.78 -30.22
CA LEU A 595 13.73 11.46 -30.11
C LEU A 595 13.42 11.85 -28.66
N ALA A 596 13.74 11.00 -27.70
CA ALA A 596 13.64 11.31 -26.28
C ALA A 596 14.56 12.48 -25.88
N GLY A 597 15.78 12.52 -26.43
CA GLY A 597 16.72 13.63 -26.25
C GLY A 597 16.17 14.95 -26.76
N VAL A 598 15.59 14.97 -27.96
CA VAL A 598 14.97 16.18 -28.54
C VAL A 598 13.84 16.70 -27.64
N VAL A 599 12.89 15.83 -27.27
CA VAL A 599 11.76 16.25 -26.40
C VAL A 599 12.26 16.66 -25.02
N GLY A 600 13.28 16.00 -24.48
CA GLY A 600 13.91 16.35 -23.22
C GLY A 600 14.55 17.75 -23.24
N VAL A 601 15.30 18.09 -24.29
CA VAL A 601 15.89 19.43 -24.45
C VAL A 601 14.80 20.49 -24.60
N VAL A 602 13.76 20.24 -25.39
CA VAL A 602 12.64 21.18 -25.53
C VAL A 602 11.89 21.34 -24.21
N CYS A 603 11.71 20.26 -23.44
CA CYS A 603 11.11 20.31 -22.11
C CYS A 603 11.92 21.21 -21.17
N LEU A 604 13.24 21.01 -21.10
CA LEU A 604 14.13 21.82 -20.27
C LEU A 604 14.13 23.29 -20.69
N TYR A 605 14.06 23.58 -22.00
CA TYR A 605 14.01 24.94 -22.51
C TYR A 605 12.66 25.62 -22.26
N SER A 606 11.55 24.97 -22.64
CA SER A 606 10.18 25.49 -22.51
C SER A 606 9.79 25.70 -21.04
N GLU A 607 10.17 24.78 -20.15
CA GLU A 607 9.79 24.79 -18.73
C GLU A 607 10.92 25.29 -17.81
N ARG A 608 11.94 25.97 -18.36
CA ARG A 608 13.11 26.44 -17.61
C ARG A 608 12.75 27.25 -16.35
N HIS A 609 11.72 28.09 -16.44
CA HIS A 609 11.29 28.95 -15.33
C HIS A 609 10.72 28.11 -14.19
N PHE A 610 9.92 27.10 -14.52
CA PHE A 610 9.35 26.16 -13.56
C PHE A 610 10.45 25.32 -12.88
N PHE A 611 11.39 24.76 -13.64
CA PHE A 611 12.49 23.99 -13.06
C PHE A 611 13.39 24.83 -12.16
N MET A 612 13.66 26.09 -12.53
CA MET A 612 14.43 27.01 -11.69
C MET A 612 13.69 27.39 -10.41
N GLU A 613 12.37 27.49 -10.44
CA GLU A 613 11.54 27.73 -9.26
C GLU A 613 11.57 26.53 -8.30
N CYS A 614 11.37 25.31 -8.82
CA CYS A 614 11.55 24.07 -8.05
C CYS A 614 12.94 23.97 -7.42
N TYR A 615 14.00 24.31 -8.18
CA TYR A 615 15.37 24.29 -7.68
C TYR A 615 15.59 25.30 -6.54
N LYS A 616 15.03 26.52 -6.66
CA LYS A 616 15.10 27.54 -5.60
C LYS A 616 14.36 27.08 -4.34
N LEU A 617 13.19 26.47 -4.48
CA LEU A 617 12.42 25.90 -3.37
C LEU A 617 13.20 24.79 -2.66
N PHE A 618 13.74 23.83 -3.42
CA PHE A 618 14.57 22.75 -2.88
C PHE A 618 15.83 23.26 -2.17
N ARG A 619 16.49 24.28 -2.73
CA ARG A 619 17.68 24.88 -2.11
C ARG A 619 17.37 25.64 -0.82
N ARG A 620 16.19 26.26 -0.70
CA ARG A 620 15.72 26.88 0.55
C ARG A 620 15.45 25.83 1.62
N ALA A 621 14.76 24.74 1.26
CA ALA A 621 14.45 23.64 2.17
C ALA A 621 15.68 22.88 2.71
N ARG A 622 16.82 22.92 2.02
CA ARG A 622 18.08 22.29 2.47
C ARG A 622 18.95 23.21 3.34
N ARG A 623 18.58 24.49 3.46
CA ARG A 623 19.33 25.52 4.20
C ARG A 623 18.66 25.94 5.51
N GLY A 624 17.35 25.72 5.64
CA GLY A 624 16.67 25.65 6.93
C GLY A 624 16.79 24.24 7.48
#